data_AF-A0A813FH17-F1
#
_entry.id   AF-A0A813FH17-F1
#
_cell.length_a   1.000
_cell.length_b   1.000
_cell.length_c   1.000
_cell.angle_alpha   90.00
_cell.angle_beta   90.00
_cell.angle_gamma   90.00
#
_symmetry.space_group_name_H-M   'P 1'
#
loop_
_entity.id
_entity.type
_entity.pdbx_description
1 polymer ?
#
loop_
_entity_poly.entity_id
_entity_poly.type
_entity_poly.pdbx_seq_one_letter_code
_entity_poly.pdbx_strand_id
1 'polypeptide(L)'
;MGRGQANVPPLRWSLSIEQFIFFIGECAATDTWQALVAHKGGEGNITMYDLKDHFIVPWTAGTGSSIALLMNSGYEEGYGDPVELMISHAWGGAAVETYNCLQNIVNHNGIPTTARIFFCTLSMYQPEDGAKGGLSIAEQLTRRPFAVIIDSKPKHGMHVVHTTVFEVYSRLWTVHEIDEAVVAGVQIFGTFDFYAFDLGKLRAIHEIDASKAECRPEDRPALTQQIDERGGFHRLSRVIQEKRAVMLNAYEKFRAQFEDATDVNGHHAMGYPETKDRKRQFDWTQTEESDRPWHPCDSFAAYHYVSVDWDFSEKWSCALQNVKKEFDISSSELVRKMLPLGKRAYPFGLPSRVDLPLE
;
A
#
# COMPACT_ATOMS: atom_id res chain seq x y z
N MET A 1 24.86 0.37 11.33
CA MET A 1 23.77 -0.49 11.87
C MET A 1 22.75 0.43 12.51
N GLY A 2 21.45 0.22 12.25
CA GLY A 2 20.37 1.04 12.81
C GLY A 2 20.28 0.93 14.35
N ARG A 3 19.51 1.84 14.96
CA ARG A 3 19.24 1.78 16.41
C ARG A 3 18.27 0.63 16.68
N GLY A 4 18.65 -0.27 17.58
CA GLY A 4 17.78 -1.38 17.98
C GLY A 4 16.42 -0.90 18.51
N GLN A 5 15.37 -1.65 18.16
CA GLN A 5 13.95 -1.39 18.46
C GLN A 5 13.70 -1.04 19.94
N ALA A 6 14.43 -1.69 20.86
CA ALA A 6 14.34 -1.46 22.30
C ALA A 6 14.64 -0.02 22.71
N ASN A 7 15.43 0.71 21.92
CA ASN A 7 15.93 2.05 22.20
C ASN A 7 15.12 3.16 21.51
N VAL A 8 14.08 2.80 20.75
CA VAL A 8 13.25 3.76 20.03
C VAL A 8 11.82 3.70 20.59
N PRO A 9 11.17 4.83 20.90
CA PRO A 9 9.77 4.82 21.35
C PRO A 9 8.83 4.36 20.23
N PRO A 10 7.71 3.65 20.55
CA PRO A 10 6.78 3.14 19.54
C PRO A 10 6.25 4.16 18.54
N LEU A 11 6.02 5.39 18.99
CA LEU A 11 5.55 6.49 18.13
C LEU A 11 6.54 6.81 16.98
N ARG A 12 7.78 6.34 17.06
CA ARG A 12 8.84 6.58 16.07
C ARG A 12 9.28 5.28 15.36
N TRP A 13 8.51 4.21 15.50
CA TRP A 13 8.65 2.99 14.70
C TRP A 13 8.02 3.19 13.32
N SER A 14 8.37 4.29 12.65
CA SER A 14 7.74 4.75 11.43
C SER A 14 8.69 4.63 10.24
N LEU A 15 8.12 4.53 9.05
CA LEU A 15 8.80 4.73 7.76
C LEU A 15 7.93 5.66 6.91
N SER A 16 8.48 6.31 5.89
CA SER A 16 7.64 7.08 4.95
C SER A 16 6.89 6.15 3.98
N ILE A 17 5.84 6.67 3.32
CA ILE A 17 5.14 5.94 2.25
C ILE A 17 6.10 5.60 1.10
N GLU A 18 6.99 6.52 0.71
CA GLU A 18 8.01 6.24 -0.30
C GLU A 18 9.00 5.17 0.12
N GLN A 19 9.42 5.13 1.40
CA GLN A 19 10.26 4.04 1.93
C GLN A 19 9.53 2.69 1.87
N PHE A 20 8.24 2.64 2.22
CA PHE A 20 7.43 1.42 2.07
C PHE A 20 7.41 0.95 0.61
N ILE A 21 7.10 1.86 -0.31
CA ILE A 21 6.98 1.56 -1.74
C ILE A 21 8.31 1.07 -2.30
N PHE A 22 9.41 1.74 -1.94
CA PHE A 22 10.76 1.33 -2.28
C PHE A 22 11.04 -0.10 -1.78
N PHE A 23 10.77 -0.41 -0.52
CA PHE A 23 11.02 -1.74 0.05
C PHE A 23 10.28 -2.85 -0.69
N ILE A 24 8.99 -2.65 -0.98
CA ILE A 24 8.21 -3.66 -1.72
C ILE A 24 8.73 -3.82 -3.16
N GLY A 25 9.12 -2.71 -3.82
CA GLY A 25 9.77 -2.74 -5.13
C GLY A 25 11.07 -3.53 -5.14
N GLU A 26 11.93 -3.35 -4.13
CA GLU A 26 13.18 -4.13 -3.96
C GLU A 26 12.89 -5.62 -3.74
N CYS A 27 11.87 -5.96 -2.95
CA CYS A 27 11.46 -7.36 -2.78
C CYS A 27 11.04 -7.96 -4.13
N ALA A 28 10.18 -7.25 -4.88
CA ALA A 28 9.64 -7.68 -6.16
C ALA A 28 10.70 -7.90 -7.25
N ALA A 29 11.82 -7.17 -7.16
CA ALA A 29 12.95 -7.29 -8.09
C ALA A 29 13.84 -8.53 -7.85
N THR A 30 13.62 -9.30 -6.78
CA THR A 30 14.43 -10.48 -6.47
C THR A 30 13.94 -11.76 -7.15
N ASP A 31 14.86 -12.70 -7.37
CA ASP A 31 14.51 -14.06 -7.81
C ASP A 31 13.62 -14.79 -6.78
N THR A 32 13.78 -14.48 -5.49
CA THR A 32 12.93 -15.02 -4.41
C THR A 32 11.46 -14.65 -4.63
N TRP A 33 11.18 -13.40 -5.01
CA TRP A 33 9.82 -12.97 -5.33
C TRP A 33 9.28 -13.70 -6.55
N GLN A 34 10.07 -13.78 -7.63
CA GLN A 34 9.65 -14.50 -8.84
C GLN A 34 9.35 -15.98 -8.57
N ALA A 35 10.13 -16.62 -7.70
CA ALA A 35 9.86 -17.98 -7.24
C ALA A 35 8.55 -18.08 -6.45
N LEU A 36 8.24 -17.11 -5.58
CA LEU A 36 6.97 -17.04 -4.87
C LEU A 36 5.79 -16.82 -5.83
N VAL A 37 5.93 -15.93 -6.82
CA VAL A 37 4.92 -15.71 -7.87
C VAL A 37 4.60 -17.00 -8.59
N ALA A 38 5.65 -17.72 -9.03
CA ALA A 38 5.49 -18.99 -9.73
C ALA A 38 4.83 -20.05 -8.82
N HIS A 39 5.24 -20.14 -7.56
CA HIS A 39 4.70 -21.10 -6.60
C HIS A 39 3.24 -20.83 -6.22
N LYS A 40 2.87 -19.57 -6.02
CA LYS A 40 1.53 -19.15 -5.56
C LYS A 40 0.56 -18.85 -6.72
N GLY A 41 0.98 -19.05 -7.95
CA GLY A 41 0.14 -18.86 -9.14
C GLY A 41 -0.17 -17.40 -9.46
N GLY A 42 0.69 -16.46 -9.04
CA GLY A 42 0.55 -15.03 -9.37
C GLY A 42 0.97 -14.08 -8.26
N GLU A 43 1.33 -12.85 -8.65
CA GLU A 43 1.79 -11.78 -7.74
C GLU A 43 0.71 -11.34 -6.74
N GLY A 44 -0.56 -11.35 -7.16
CA GLY A 44 -1.69 -11.01 -6.28
C GLY A 44 -1.89 -11.98 -5.10
N ASN A 45 -1.26 -13.15 -5.14
CA ASN A 45 -1.35 -14.16 -4.07
C ASN A 45 -0.19 -14.08 -3.07
N ILE A 46 0.77 -13.18 -3.27
CA ILE A 46 1.84 -12.91 -2.30
C ILE A 46 1.25 -12.05 -1.19
N THR A 47 1.41 -12.51 0.05
CA THR A 47 0.82 -11.95 1.27
C THR A 47 1.89 -11.33 2.17
N MET A 48 1.48 -10.65 3.24
CA MET A 48 2.44 -10.14 4.23
C MET A 48 3.15 -11.24 5.02
N TYR A 49 2.58 -12.45 5.11
CA TYR A 49 3.29 -13.62 5.63
C TYR A 49 4.51 -13.96 4.77
N ASP A 50 4.34 -13.98 3.45
CA ASP A 50 5.45 -14.27 2.53
C ASP A 50 6.52 -13.18 2.60
N LEU A 51 6.12 -11.91 2.69
CA LEU A 51 7.05 -10.80 2.91
C LEU A 51 7.83 -10.96 4.22
N LYS A 52 7.16 -11.35 5.31
CA LYS A 52 7.83 -11.58 6.60
C LYS A 52 8.89 -12.66 6.48
N ASP A 53 8.48 -13.83 6.00
CA ASP A 53 9.30 -15.03 6.11
C ASP A 53 10.45 -15.03 5.09
N HIS A 54 10.26 -14.43 3.91
CA HIS A 54 11.25 -14.47 2.83
C HIS A 54 12.11 -13.21 2.70
N PHE A 55 11.70 -12.09 3.29
CA PHE A 55 12.42 -10.81 3.16
C PHE A 55 12.69 -10.16 4.50
N ILE A 56 11.65 -9.83 5.27
CA ILE A 56 11.78 -9.00 6.47
C ILE A 56 12.61 -9.71 7.54
N VAL A 57 12.28 -10.96 7.89
CA VAL A 57 13.02 -11.71 8.91
C VAL A 57 14.48 -11.93 8.48
N PRO A 58 14.77 -12.46 7.27
CA PRO A 58 16.15 -12.60 6.80
C PRO A 58 16.95 -11.29 6.79
N TRP A 59 16.34 -10.17 6.39
CA TRP A 59 17.05 -8.88 6.24
C TRP A 59 17.23 -8.14 7.56
N THR A 60 16.40 -8.42 8.57
CA THR A 60 16.49 -7.78 9.89
C THR A 60 17.15 -8.65 10.96
N ALA A 61 17.40 -9.93 10.69
CA ALA A 61 18.05 -10.84 11.63
C ALA A 61 19.40 -10.31 12.13
N GLY A 62 19.65 -10.42 13.43
CA GLY A 62 20.86 -9.97 14.11
C GLY A 62 20.97 -8.46 14.30
N THR A 63 20.11 -7.66 13.67
CA THR A 63 20.20 -6.19 13.72
C THR A 63 19.52 -5.59 14.95
N GLY A 64 18.58 -6.31 15.56
CA GLY A 64 17.70 -5.79 16.60
C GLY A 64 16.78 -4.66 16.13
N SER A 65 16.69 -4.37 14.83
CA SER A 65 15.98 -3.23 14.25
C SER A 65 14.98 -3.69 13.21
N SER A 66 13.76 -3.13 13.20
CA SER A 66 12.80 -3.36 12.11
C SER A 66 13.25 -2.73 10.78
N ILE A 67 12.62 -3.10 9.67
CA ILE A 67 12.86 -2.47 8.36
C ILE A 67 12.71 -0.95 8.45
N ALA A 68 11.64 -0.48 9.09
CA ALA A 68 11.40 0.94 9.29
C ALA A 68 12.59 1.65 9.96
N LEU A 69 13.15 1.06 11.03
CA LEU A 69 14.28 1.66 11.73
C LEU A 69 15.59 1.57 10.94
N LEU A 70 15.80 0.51 10.15
CA LEU A 70 16.97 0.40 9.28
C LEU A 70 16.94 1.46 8.18
N MET A 71 15.77 1.72 7.58
CA MET A 71 15.61 2.74 6.55
C MET A 71 15.80 4.16 7.09
N ASN A 72 15.56 4.39 8.38
CA ASN A 72 15.81 5.68 9.03
C ASN A 72 17.26 5.88 9.54
N SER A 73 18.19 4.99 9.21
CA SER A 73 19.53 4.99 9.83
C SER A 73 20.46 6.14 9.38
N GLY A 74 20.03 6.96 8.41
CA GLY A 74 20.77 8.14 7.92
C GLY A 74 20.58 9.43 8.71
N TYR A 75 19.68 9.49 9.70
CA TYR A 75 19.44 10.72 10.47
C TYR A 75 20.44 10.83 11.63
N GLU A 76 21.46 11.69 11.47
CA GLU A 76 22.58 11.87 12.43
C GLU A 76 22.12 12.24 13.85
N GLU A 77 20.99 12.96 14.00
CA GLU A 77 20.57 13.54 15.29
C GLU A 77 19.16 13.15 15.76
N GLY A 78 18.36 12.43 14.95
CA GLY A 78 16.94 12.22 15.22
C GLY A 78 16.54 10.75 15.32
N TYR A 79 15.72 10.41 16.31
CA TYR A 79 14.81 9.26 16.15
C TYR A 79 13.92 9.56 14.93
N GLY A 80 13.57 8.56 14.10
CA GLY A 80 12.66 8.77 12.96
C GLY A 80 11.42 9.60 13.34
N ASP A 81 10.88 10.37 12.41
CA ASP A 81 9.76 11.26 12.70
C ASP A 81 8.54 10.50 13.24
N PRO A 82 7.75 11.12 14.15
CA PRO A 82 6.60 10.44 14.74
C PRO A 82 5.58 10.02 13.67
N VAL A 83 4.83 8.96 13.94
CA VAL A 83 3.78 8.45 13.05
C VAL A 83 2.73 9.52 12.79
N GLU A 84 2.49 9.83 11.51
CA GLU A 84 1.43 10.72 11.03
C GLU A 84 0.23 9.95 10.48
N LEU A 85 0.39 8.67 10.14
CA LEU A 85 -0.63 7.82 9.53
C LEU A 85 -0.52 6.38 10.06
N MET A 86 -1.61 5.81 10.58
CA MET A 86 -1.65 4.40 10.93
C MET A 86 -2.24 3.59 9.78
N ILE A 87 -1.55 2.52 9.37
CA ILE A 87 -2.07 1.57 8.38
C ILE A 87 -2.43 0.28 9.10
N SER A 88 -3.74 0.01 9.22
CA SER A 88 -4.27 -1.26 9.72
C SER A 88 -4.45 -2.23 8.56
N HIS A 89 -3.98 -3.47 8.71
CA HIS A 89 -4.04 -4.48 7.66
C HIS A 89 -4.11 -5.89 8.23
N ALA A 90 -4.32 -6.87 7.35
CA ALA A 90 -4.23 -8.28 7.69
C ALA A 90 -2.96 -8.91 7.12
N TRP A 91 -2.35 -9.80 7.89
CA TRP A 91 -1.14 -10.51 7.47
C TRP A 91 -1.36 -11.42 6.25
N GLY A 92 -2.57 -11.96 6.10
CA GLY A 92 -2.97 -12.72 4.92
C GLY A 92 -3.31 -11.84 3.71
N GLY A 93 -3.34 -10.52 3.86
CA GLY A 93 -3.65 -9.59 2.78
C GLY A 93 -2.55 -9.53 1.73
N ALA A 94 -2.94 -9.29 0.48
CA ALA A 94 -2.03 -9.22 -0.66
C ALA A 94 -1.03 -8.05 -0.54
N ALA A 95 0.26 -8.36 -0.70
CA ALA A 95 1.37 -7.41 -0.72
C ALA A 95 1.21 -6.37 -1.83
N VAL A 96 0.91 -6.83 -3.04
CA VAL A 96 0.73 -5.97 -4.22
C VAL A 96 -0.47 -5.05 -4.08
N GLU A 97 -1.61 -5.56 -3.61
CA GLU A 97 -2.79 -4.70 -3.40
C GLU A 97 -2.53 -3.65 -2.32
N THR A 98 -1.81 -4.02 -1.24
CA THR A 98 -1.43 -3.07 -0.20
C THR A 98 -0.51 -1.97 -0.74
N TYR A 99 0.45 -2.33 -1.59
CA TYR A 99 1.30 -1.37 -2.31
C TYR A 99 0.47 -0.40 -3.16
N ASN A 100 -0.50 -0.92 -3.92
CA ASN A 100 -1.41 -0.09 -4.72
C ASN A 100 -2.32 0.78 -3.84
N CYS A 101 -2.76 0.31 -2.67
CA CYS A 101 -3.52 1.12 -1.71
C CYS A 101 -2.73 2.35 -1.25
N LEU A 102 -1.43 2.19 -0.93
CA LEU A 102 -0.60 3.30 -0.48
C LEU A 102 -0.37 4.32 -1.61
N GLN A 103 -0.20 3.86 -2.85
CA GLN A 103 -0.18 4.76 -4.02
C GLN A 103 -1.50 5.52 -4.15
N ASN A 104 -2.64 4.83 -4.02
CA ASN A 104 -3.96 5.46 -4.11
C ASN A 104 -4.16 6.54 -3.04
N ILE A 105 -3.69 6.30 -1.83
CA ILE A 105 -3.73 7.28 -0.74
C ILE A 105 -2.94 8.55 -1.10
N VAL A 106 -1.77 8.40 -1.73
CA VAL A 106 -0.98 9.56 -2.19
C VAL A 106 -1.72 10.30 -3.31
N ASN A 107 -2.16 9.57 -4.33
CA ASN A 107 -2.70 10.14 -5.56
C ASN A 107 -4.09 10.77 -5.36
N HIS A 108 -4.93 10.20 -4.49
CA HIS A 108 -6.35 10.59 -4.38
C HIS A 108 -6.71 11.22 -3.04
N ASN A 109 -5.99 10.91 -1.95
CA ASN A 109 -6.24 11.51 -0.64
C ASN A 109 -5.29 12.68 -0.34
N GLY A 110 -4.32 12.96 -1.23
CA GLY A 110 -3.40 14.08 -1.11
C GLY A 110 -2.42 13.92 0.06
N ILE A 111 -2.18 12.70 0.53
CA ILE A 111 -1.18 12.42 1.57
C ILE A 111 0.20 12.45 0.91
N PRO A 112 1.17 13.21 1.45
CA PRO A 112 2.50 13.28 0.84
C PRO A 112 3.22 11.93 0.97
N THR A 113 4.07 11.60 -0.02
CA THR A 113 4.89 10.37 0.01
C THR A 113 5.85 10.31 1.19
N THR A 114 6.22 11.47 1.73
CA THR A 114 7.07 11.63 2.91
C THR A 114 6.32 11.40 4.23
N ALA A 115 4.99 11.28 4.21
CA ALA A 115 4.19 11.07 5.42
C ALA A 115 4.65 9.81 6.16
N ARG A 116 4.80 9.92 7.48
CA ARG A 116 5.33 8.85 8.32
C ARG A 116 4.23 7.88 8.69
N ILE A 117 4.35 6.63 8.24
CA ILE A 117 3.38 5.58 8.50
C ILE A 117 3.85 4.63 9.60
N PHE A 118 2.90 4.09 10.35
CA PHE A 118 3.08 2.84 11.07
C PHE A 118 2.40 1.72 10.29
N PHE A 119 3.19 0.76 9.83
CA PHE A 119 2.72 -0.45 9.17
C PHE A 119 3.35 -1.64 9.88
N CYS A 120 2.58 -2.34 10.72
CA CYS A 120 3.16 -3.20 11.78
C CYS A 120 4.13 -4.27 11.25
N THR A 121 3.91 -4.79 10.04
CA THR A 121 4.80 -5.75 9.37
C THR A 121 6.22 -5.20 9.16
N LEU A 122 6.38 -3.92 8.82
CA LEU A 122 7.69 -3.29 8.60
C LEU A 122 8.19 -2.46 9.79
N SER A 123 7.28 -2.01 10.65
CA SER A 123 7.55 -1.16 11.81
C SER A 123 7.96 -1.93 13.06
N MET A 124 7.57 -3.20 13.19
CA MET A 124 7.91 -4.06 14.34
C MET A 124 9.08 -4.99 13.99
N TYR A 125 9.90 -5.31 14.99
CA TYR A 125 10.98 -6.28 14.83
C TYR A 125 10.41 -7.70 14.78
N GLN A 126 10.53 -8.36 13.63
CA GLN A 126 9.93 -9.67 13.36
C GLN A 126 10.81 -10.90 13.68
N PRO A 127 12.16 -10.84 13.67
CA PRO A 127 12.98 -12.05 13.86
C PRO A 127 12.85 -12.77 15.21
N GLU A 128 12.60 -12.04 16.31
CA GLU A 128 12.57 -12.61 17.68
C GLU A 128 13.82 -13.43 18.06
N ASP A 129 14.98 -13.09 17.48
CA ASP A 129 16.23 -13.86 17.53
C ASP A 129 17.16 -13.50 18.70
N GLY A 130 16.69 -12.68 19.65
CA GLY A 130 17.47 -12.24 20.81
C GLY A 130 18.62 -11.27 20.47
N ALA A 131 18.63 -10.66 19.28
CA ALA A 131 19.63 -9.67 18.90
C ALA A 131 19.71 -8.51 19.89
N LYS A 132 20.92 -7.97 20.11
CA LYS A 132 21.13 -6.84 21.02
C LYS A 132 20.28 -5.63 20.60
N GLY A 133 19.36 -5.22 21.48
CA GLY A 133 18.45 -4.10 21.20
C GLY A 133 17.22 -4.49 20.37
N GLY A 134 17.11 -5.74 19.93
CA GLY A 134 15.86 -6.33 19.45
C GLY A 134 14.90 -6.59 20.60
N LEU A 135 13.62 -6.64 20.29
CA LEU A 135 12.55 -7.00 21.23
C LEU A 135 11.79 -8.19 20.65
N SER A 136 11.42 -9.17 21.47
CA SER A 136 10.41 -10.16 21.11
C SER A 136 9.06 -9.49 20.80
N ILE A 137 8.15 -10.18 20.12
CA ILE A 137 6.82 -9.63 19.83
C ILE A 137 6.07 -9.37 21.13
N ALA A 138 6.17 -10.25 22.13
CA ALA A 138 5.55 -10.05 23.44
C ALA A 138 6.06 -8.79 24.17
N GLU A 139 7.38 -8.54 24.13
CA GLU A 139 7.96 -7.32 24.70
C GLU A 139 7.54 -6.06 23.92
N GLN A 140 7.43 -6.14 22.60
CA GLN A 140 6.92 -5.04 21.79
C GLN A 140 5.46 -4.73 22.14
N LEU A 141 4.61 -5.76 22.26
CA LEU A 141 3.19 -5.59 22.62
C LEU A 141 3.02 -5.02 24.04
N THR A 142 3.92 -5.32 24.97
CA THR A 142 3.94 -4.70 26.31
C THR A 142 4.16 -3.19 26.25
N ARG A 143 4.84 -2.69 25.21
CA ARG A 143 4.98 -1.25 24.95
C ARG A 143 3.74 -0.61 24.30
N ARG A 144 2.70 -1.39 24.05
CA ARG A 144 1.40 -0.98 23.49
C ARG A 144 1.53 -0.09 22.24
N PRO A 145 2.32 -0.48 21.22
CA PRO A 145 2.62 0.38 20.06
C PRO A 145 1.37 0.88 19.36
N PHE A 146 0.39 0.00 19.15
CA PHE A 146 -0.90 0.33 18.54
C PHE A 146 -1.65 1.41 19.32
N ALA A 147 -1.83 1.22 20.63
CA ALA A 147 -2.51 2.19 21.48
C ALA A 147 -1.77 3.53 21.53
N VAL A 148 -0.44 3.51 21.70
CA VAL A 148 0.39 4.74 21.70
C VAL A 148 0.21 5.55 20.42
N ILE A 149 0.13 4.87 19.27
CA ILE A 149 -0.06 5.53 17.97
C ILE A 149 -1.48 6.05 17.85
N ILE A 150 -2.49 5.26 18.18
CA ILE A 150 -3.90 5.68 18.13
C ILE A 150 -4.16 6.88 19.06
N ASP A 151 -3.65 6.82 20.29
CA ASP A 151 -3.75 7.89 21.30
C ASP A 151 -3.06 9.18 20.85
N SER A 152 -2.02 9.07 20.00
CA SER A 152 -1.34 10.24 19.41
C SER A 152 -2.20 10.99 18.39
N LYS A 153 -3.34 10.42 17.96
CA LYS A 153 -4.25 10.96 16.95
C LYS A 153 -3.50 11.29 15.66
N PRO A 154 -3.04 10.28 14.91
CA PRO A 154 -2.24 10.47 13.72
C PRO A 154 -2.90 11.49 12.79
N LYS A 155 -2.11 12.44 12.30
CA LYS A 155 -2.54 13.58 11.48
C LYS A 155 -3.43 13.18 10.29
N HIS A 156 -3.15 12.03 9.69
CA HIS A 156 -3.87 11.48 8.55
C HIS A 156 -4.82 10.33 8.93
N GLY A 157 -5.07 10.13 10.23
CA GLY A 157 -5.97 9.10 10.74
C GLY A 157 -5.42 7.69 10.61
N MET A 158 -6.35 6.74 10.51
CA MET A 158 -6.11 5.32 10.30
C MET A 158 -6.70 4.90 8.96
N HIS A 159 -5.89 4.28 8.12
CA HIS A 159 -6.34 3.65 6.87
C HIS A 159 -6.34 2.14 7.04
N VAL A 160 -7.46 1.50 6.73
CA VAL A 160 -7.67 0.06 6.81
C VAL A 160 -7.57 -0.53 5.42
N VAL A 161 -6.56 -1.37 5.20
CA VAL A 161 -6.28 -1.98 3.90
C VAL A 161 -7.17 -3.20 3.68
N HIS A 162 -8.03 -3.13 2.68
CA HIS A 162 -8.81 -4.24 2.17
C HIS A 162 -8.12 -4.85 0.95
N THR A 163 -8.02 -6.17 0.93
CA THR A 163 -7.43 -6.91 -0.19
C THR A 163 -8.40 -7.98 -0.69
N THR A 164 -8.30 -8.38 -1.96
CA THR A 164 -9.22 -9.36 -2.55
C THR A 164 -8.99 -10.79 -2.08
N VAL A 165 -7.81 -11.08 -1.51
CA VAL A 165 -7.43 -12.43 -1.07
C VAL A 165 -7.71 -12.69 0.41
N PHE A 166 -7.98 -11.66 1.21
CA PHE A 166 -8.15 -11.81 2.65
C PHE A 166 -9.06 -10.73 3.27
N GLU A 167 -10.04 -11.18 4.05
CA GLU A 167 -10.96 -10.32 4.80
C GLU A 167 -10.26 -9.74 6.04
N VAL A 168 -9.97 -8.44 6.02
CA VAL A 168 -9.21 -7.75 7.08
C VAL A 168 -9.82 -7.89 8.47
N TYR A 169 -11.15 -7.86 8.58
CA TYR A 169 -11.86 -7.96 9.87
C TYR A 169 -12.11 -9.39 10.33
N SER A 170 -11.65 -10.40 9.57
CA SER A 170 -11.51 -11.75 10.10
C SER A 170 -10.41 -11.85 11.17
N ARG A 171 -9.64 -10.78 11.40
CA ARG A 171 -8.59 -10.69 12.42
C ARG A 171 -9.05 -9.88 13.62
N LEU A 172 -9.05 -10.50 14.80
CA LEU A 172 -9.52 -9.85 16.03
C LEU A 172 -8.65 -8.63 16.41
N TRP A 173 -7.35 -8.67 16.10
CA TRP A 173 -6.46 -7.53 16.28
C TRP A 173 -6.90 -6.30 15.47
N THR A 174 -7.22 -6.49 14.17
CA THR A 174 -7.74 -5.40 13.33
C THR A 174 -9.07 -4.87 13.87
N VAL A 175 -9.99 -5.76 14.27
CA VAL A 175 -11.25 -5.38 14.91
C VAL A 175 -11.01 -4.53 16.16
N HIS A 176 -10.08 -4.95 17.03
CA HIS A 176 -9.70 -4.20 18.22
C HIS A 176 -9.05 -2.83 17.89
N GLU A 177 -8.20 -2.75 16.87
CA GLU A 177 -7.63 -1.47 16.41
C GLU A 177 -8.70 -0.46 15.98
N ILE A 178 -9.75 -0.92 15.28
CA ILE A 178 -10.90 -0.06 14.94
C ILE A 178 -11.60 0.43 16.20
N ASP A 179 -11.76 -0.45 17.19
CA ASP A 179 -12.41 -0.08 18.43
C ASP A 179 -11.63 1.00 19.19
N GLU A 180 -10.32 0.79 19.36
CA GLU A 180 -9.40 1.79 19.95
C GLU A 180 -9.48 3.12 19.19
N ALA A 181 -9.46 3.08 17.85
CA ALA A 181 -9.53 4.28 17.02
C ALA A 181 -10.87 5.03 17.20
N VAL A 182 -11.99 4.33 17.33
CA VAL A 182 -13.29 4.95 17.60
C VAL A 182 -13.31 5.62 18.97
N VAL A 183 -12.80 4.95 20.01
CA VAL A 183 -12.73 5.50 21.36
C VAL A 183 -11.83 6.74 21.42
N ALA A 184 -10.69 6.71 20.73
CA ALA A 184 -9.75 7.83 20.67
C ALA A 184 -10.23 8.98 19.76
N GLY A 185 -11.29 8.78 18.98
CA GLY A 185 -11.79 9.76 18.01
C GLY A 185 -10.87 9.94 16.79
N VAL A 186 -10.15 8.90 16.40
CA VAL A 186 -9.31 8.86 15.20
C VAL A 186 -10.20 8.66 13.96
N GLN A 187 -9.94 9.41 12.90
CA GLN A 187 -10.64 9.21 11.63
C GLN A 187 -10.19 7.90 11.00
N ILE A 188 -11.16 7.10 10.54
CA ILE A 188 -10.94 5.78 9.96
C ILE A 188 -11.39 5.80 8.50
N PHE A 189 -10.50 5.41 7.61
CA PHE A 189 -10.73 5.31 6.17
C PHE A 189 -10.53 3.86 5.71
N GLY A 190 -11.39 3.37 4.83
CA GLY A 190 -11.12 2.14 4.09
C GLY A 190 -10.29 2.46 2.85
N THR A 191 -9.23 1.70 2.60
CA THR A 191 -8.42 1.78 1.38
C THR A 191 -8.36 0.42 0.71
N PHE A 192 -8.33 0.41 -0.62
CA PHE A 192 -8.31 -0.80 -1.42
C PHE A 192 -7.66 -0.52 -2.78
N ASP A 193 -7.26 -1.59 -3.45
CA ASP A 193 -6.70 -1.53 -4.79
C ASP A 193 -7.81 -1.37 -5.83
N PHE A 194 -7.88 -0.19 -6.47
CA PHE A 194 -8.87 0.12 -7.50
C PHE A 194 -8.80 -0.75 -8.77
N TYR A 195 -7.68 -1.45 -9.01
CA TYR A 195 -7.54 -2.38 -10.14
C TYR A 195 -7.97 -3.80 -9.78
N ALA A 196 -7.85 -4.17 -8.50
CA ALA A 196 -8.22 -5.50 -8.03
C ALA A 196 -9.70 -5.58 -7.63
N PHE A 197 -10.24 -4.52 -7.06
CA PHE A 197 -11.63 -4.43 -6.62
C PHE A 197 -12.55 -3.89 -7.70
N ASP A 198 -13.69 -4.58 -7.86
CA ASP A 198 -14.87 -4.06 -8.53
C ASP A 198 -15.99 -3.80 -7.52
N LEU A 199 -17.06 -3.13 -7.96
CA LEU A 199 -18.22 -2.83 -7.11
C LEU A 199 -18.88 -4.10 -6.55
N GLY A 200 -18.86 -5.20 -7.29
CA GLY A 200 -19.42 -6.47 -6.85
C GLY A 200 -18.64 -7.03 -5.66
N LYS A 201 -17.31 -7.05 -5.73
CA LYS A 201 -16.43 -7.48 -4.63
C LYS A 201 -16.59 -6.62 -3.39
N LEU A 202 -16.63 -5.29 -3.55
CA LEU A 202 -16.82 -4.38 -2.40
C LEU A 202 -18.18 -4.57 -1.73
N ARG A 203 -19.24 -4.81 -2.51
CA ARG A 203 -20.57 -5.13 -1.96
C ARG A 203 -20.59 -6.50 -1.28
N ALA A 204 -19.89 -7.48 -1.83
CA ALA A 204 -19.81 -8.82 -1.24
C ALA A 204 -19.14 -8.83 0.13
N ILE A 205 -18.18 -7.93 0.36
CA ILE A 205 -17.54 -7.77 1.68
C ILE A 205 -18.31 -6.78 2.58
N HIS A 206 -19.54 -6.37 2.27
CA HIS A 206 -20.23 -5.37 3.10
C HIS A 206 -20.60 -5.92 4.48
N GLU A 207 -21.07 -7.18 4.54
CA GLU A 207 -21.50 -7.82 5.78
C GLU A 207 -20.30 -8.35 6.57
N ILE A 208 -20.27 -8.06 7.86
CA ILE A 208 -19.25 -8.56 8.78
C ILE A 208 -19.86 -8.85 10.14
N ASP A 209 -19.37 -9.91 10.75
CA ASP A 209 -19.63 -10.28 12.14
C ASP A 209 -18.30 -10.30 12.88
N ALA A 210 -18.03 -9.22 13.63
CA ALA A 210 -16.77 -9.04 14.34
C ALA A 210 -16.52 -10.12 15.41
N SER A 211 -17.57 -10.80 15.89
CA SER A 211 -17.43 -11.87 16.90
C SER A 211 -16.76 -13.13 16.33
N LYS A 212 -16.81 -13.32 15.01
CA LYS A 212 -16.16 -14.42 14.29
C LYS A 212 -14.68 -14.15 13.99
N ALA A 213 -14.18 -12.97 14.35
CA ALA A 213 -12.78 -12.63 14.13
C ALA A 213 -11.85 -13.56 14.93
N GLU A 214 -10.73 -13.91 14.32
CA GLU A 214 -9.75 -14.87 14.82
C GLU A 214 -8.46 -14.16 15.27
N CYS A 215 -7.83 -14.72 16.29
CA CYS A 215 -6.48 -14.38 16.73
C CYS A 215 -5.87 -15.59 17.44
N ARG A 216 -4.65 -15.41 17.96
CA ARG A 216 -4.00 -16.44 18.76
C ARG A 216 -4.80 -16.67 20.06
N PRO A 217 -4.88 -17.92 20.56
CA PRO A 217 -5.62 -18.24 21.77
C PRO A 217 -5.23 -17.39 22.99
N GLU A 218 -3.96 -17.06 23.13
CA GLU A 218 -3.41 -16.25 24.22
C GLU A 218 -3.86 -14.78 24.19
N ASP A 219 -4.11 -14.21 23.00
CA ASP A 219 -4.53 -12.81 22.86
C ASP A 219 -6.04 -12.66 23.08
N ARG A 220 -6.82 -13.69 22.73
CA ARG A 220 -8.29 -13.62 22.66
C ARG A 220 -8.95 -13.12 23.96
N PRO A 221 -8.60 -13.61 25.17
CA PRO A 221 -9.25 -13.17 26.40
C PRO A 221 -9.08 -11.67 26.65
N ALA A 222 -7.86 -11.16 26.50
CA ALA A 222 -7.54 -9.75 26.75
C ALA A 222 -8.21 -8.81 25.73
N LEU A 223 -8.25 -9.20 24.45
CA LEU A 223 -8.91 -8.42 23.41
C LEU A 223 -10.44 -8.43 23.56
N THR A 224 -11.01 -9.60 23.85
CA THR A 224 -12.46 -9.76 24.02
C THR A 224 -12.96 -8.96 25.22
N GLN A 225 -12.25 -9.03 26.36
CA GLN A 225 -12.58 -8.25 27.54
C GLN A 225 -12.65 -6.75 27.24
N GLN A 226 -11.64 -6.20 26.55
CA GLN A 226 -11.59 -4.77 26.21
C GLN A 226 -12.75 -4.36 25.28
N ILE A 227 -13.11 -5.22 24.31
CA ILE A 227 -14.23 -4.99 23.40
C ILE A 227 -15.55 -5.03 24.18
N ASP A 228 -15.73 -6.00 25.08
CA ASP A 228 -16.94 -6.18 25.89
C ASP A 228 -17.16 -5.01 26.85
N GLU A 229 -16.10 -4.52 27.50
CA GLU A 229 -16.13 -3.32 28.36
C GLU A 229 -16.60 -2.06 27.61
N ARG A 230 -16.49 -2.05 26.28
CA ARG A 230 -16.90 -0.95 25.40
C ARG A 230 -18.19 -1.26 24.64
N GLY A 231 -18.99 -2.23 25.09
CA GLY A 231 -20.29 -2.54 24.50
C GLY A 231 -20.30 -3.69 23.48
N GLY A 232 -19.23 -4.48 23.43
CA GLY A 232 -19.18 -5.78 22.76
C GLY A 232 -19.12 -5.74 21.22
N PHE A 233 -19.02 -6.94 20.65
CA PHE A 233 -18.85 -7.14 19.20
C PHE A 233 -20.00 -6.64 18.33
N HIS A 234 -21.23 -6.61 18.85
CA HIS A 234 -22.39 -6.14 18.09
C HIS A 234 -22.26 -4.65 17.74
N ARG A 235 -21.88 -3.80 18.71
CA ARG A 235 -21.61 -2.37 18.45
C ARG A 235 -20.52 -2.23 17.38
N LEU A 236 -19.44 -2.98 17.53
CA LEU A 236 -18.27 -2.86 16.67
C LEU A 236 -18.55 -3.34 15.23
N SER A 237 -19.35 -4.40 15.07
CA SER A 237 -19.82 -4.86 13.76
C SER A 237 -20.62 -3.76 13.05
N ARG A 238 -21.53 -3.08 13.76
CA ARG A 238 -22.28 -1.94 13.21
C ARG A 238 -21.36 -0.79 12.78
N VAL A 239 -20.41 -0.41 13.63
CA VAL A 239 -19.39 0.62 13.30
C VAL A 239 -18.65 0.25 12.01
N ILE A 240 -18.17 -0.99 11.90
CA ILE A 240 -17.42 -1.44 10.73
C ILE A 240 -18.31 -1.40 9.47
N GLN A 241 -19.56 -1.87 9.56
CA GLN A 241 -20.52 -1.81 8.46
C GLN A 241 -20.77 -0.36 8.00
N GLU A 242 -20.93 0.57 8.94
CA GLU A 242 -21.07 2.00 8.63
C GLU A 242 -19.84 2.54 7.89
N LYS A 243 -18.62 2.20 8.33
CA LYS A 243 -17.38 2.59 7.63
C LYS A 243 -17.29 1.97 6.23
N ARG A 244 -17.70 0.70 6.07
CA ARG A 244 -17.78 0.04 4.75
C ARG A 244 -18.81 0.72 3.84
N ALA A 245 -19.95 1.16 4.36
CA ALA A 245 -20.94 1.89 3.58
C ALA A 245 -20.38 3.22 3.06
N VAL A 246 -19.66 3.97 3.90
CA VAL A 246 -18.99 5.21 3.49
C VAL A 246 -17.94 4.94 2.40
N MET A 247 -17.13 3.90 2.58
CA MET A 247 -16.12 3.46 1.60
C MET A 247 -16.76 3.09 0.25
N LEU A 248 -17.82 2.29 0.26
CA LEU A 248 -18.55 1.88 -0.95
C LEU A 248 -19.15 3.08 -1.68
N ASN A 249 -19.80 3.99 -0.97
CA ASN A 249 -20.38 5.21 -1.55
C ASN A 249 -19.30 6.11 -2.16
N ALA A 250 -18.17 6.29 -1.47
CA ALA A 250 -17.04 7.04 -2.00
C ALA A 250 -16.53 6.42 -3.31
N TYR A 251 -16.43 5.09 -3.38
CA TYR A 251 -16.02 4.38 -4.58
C TYR A 251 -17.03 4.49 -5.73
N GLU A 252 -18.33 4.37 -5.44
CA GLU A 252 -19.39 4.54 -6.45
C GLU A 252 -19.35 5.94 -7.08
N LYS A 253 -19.24 6.98 -6.24
CA LYS A 253 -19.09 8.36 -6.72
C LYS A 253 -17.83 8.54 -7.55
N PHE A 254 -16.75 7.95 -7.09
CA PHE A 254 -15.47 8.01 -7.78
C PHE A 254 -15.55 7.36 -9.16
N ARG A 255 -16.09 6.13 -9.24
CA ARG A 255 -16.35 5.42 -10.50
C ARG A 255 -17.22 6.22 -11.46
N ALA A 256 -18.30 6.82 -10.96
CA ALA A 256 -19.19 7.65 -11.78
C ALA A 256 -18.46 8.84 -12.41
N GLN A 257 -17.51 9.47 -11.71
CA GLN A 257 -16.71 10.56 -12.29
C GLN A 257 -15.85 10.14 -13.49
N PHE A 258 -15.43 8.86 -13.55
CA PHE A 258 -14.67 8.34 -14.69
C PHE A 258 -15.57 7.82 -15.81
N GLU A 259 -16.77 7.34 -15.49
CA GLU A 259 -17.76 6.89 -16.49
C GLU A 259 -18.44 8.08 -17.19
N ASP A 260 -18.74 9.16 -16.44
CA ASP A 260 -19.36 10.39 -16.95
C ASP A 260 -18.37 11.33 -17.65
N ALA A 261 -17.07 11.03 -17.63
CA ALA A 261 -16.06 11.72 -18.43
C ALA A 261 -16.18 11.38 -19.92
N THR A 262 -17.40 11.41 -20.47
CA THR A 262 -17.66 11.65 -21.89
C THR A 262 -17.18 13.05 -22.25
N ASP A 263 -16.43 13.15 -23.35
CA ASP A 263 -15.79 14.38 -23.83
C ASP A 263 -16.76 15.58 -23.83
N VAL A 264 -16.25 16.74 -23.43
CA VAL A 264 -16.93 18.02 -23.15
C VAL A 264 -17.67 18.59 -24.36
N ASN A 265 -17.58 17.93 -25.52
CA ASN A 265 -18.19 18.33 -26.77
C ASN A 265 -19.58 17.73 -27.02
N GLY A 266 -20.14 16.93 -26.09
CA GLY A 266 -21.54 16.47 -26.19
C GLY A 266 -21.84 15.63 -27.44
N HIS A 267 -20.81 15.16 -28.13
CA HIS A 267 -20.94 14.17 -29.17
C HIS A 267 -21.08 12.80 -28.50
N HIS A 268 -22.25 12.17 -28.62
CA HIS A 268 -22.20 10.71 -28.79
C HIS A 268 -21.19 10.47 -29.91
N ALA A 269 -20.21 9.60 -29.70
CA ALA A 269 -19.25 9.20 -30.72
C ALA A 269 -20.02 8.77 -31.99
N MET A 270 -20.22 9.73 -32.89
CA MET A 270 -20.78 9.62 -34.21
C MET A 270 -19.91 10.57 -35.05
N GLY A 271 -18.75 10.08 -35.46
CA GLY A 271 -18.13 10.53 -36.70
C GLY A 271 -16.91 11.44 -36.62
N TYR A 272 -16.14 11.44 -35.54
CA TYR A 272 -14.71 11.26 -35.77
C TYR A 272 -14.47 9.76 -35.69
N PRO A 273 -13.73 9.15 -36.62
CA PRO A 273 -13.41 7.74 -36.49
C PRO A 273 -12.85 7.58 -35.08
N GLU A 274 -13.37 6.61 -34.32
CA GLU A 274 -12.56 5.99 -33.28
C GLU A 274 -11.20 5.73 -33.93
N THR A 275 -10.21 6.60 -33.69
CA THR A 275 -8.85 6.10 -33.76
C THR A 275 -8.87 5.03 -32.68
N LYS A 276 -8.62 3.78 -33.07
CA LYS A 276 -8.78 2.57 -32.26
C LYS A 276 -7.82 2.52 -31.06
N ASP A 277 -7.28 3.67 -30.69
CA ASP A 277 -5.88 3.82 -30.35
C ASP A 277 -5.74 4.43 -28.94
N ARG A 278 -6.80 5.06 -28.39
CA ARG A 278 -6.72 5.70 -27.07
C ARG A 278 -7.50 4.95 -26.00
N LYS A 279 -6.79 4.18 -25.17
CA LYS A 279 -7.34 3.46 -24.02
C LYS A 279 -7.02 4.21 -22.73
N ARG A 280 -8.04 4.70 -22.04
CA ARG A 280 -7.86 5.35 -20.72
C ARG A 280 -8.19 4.36 -19.61
N GLN A 281 -7.35 4.32 -18.59
CA GLN A 281 -7.65 3.67 -17.31
C GLN A 281 -7.47 4.70 -16.19
N PHE A 282 -7.59 4.20 -14.98
CA PHE A 282 -7.74 4.98 -13.77
C PHE A 282 -6.72 6.12 -13.57
N ASP A 283 -5.43 5.84 -13.78
CA ASP A 283 -4.31 6.76 -13.54
C ASP A 283 -3.32 6.80 -14.70
N TRP A 284 -3.70 6.23 -15.84
CA TRP A 284 -2.94 6.32 -17.07
C TRP A 284 -3.80 6.46 -18.29
N THR A 285 -3.21 7.10 -19.29
CA THR A 285 -3.75 7.25 -20.62
C THR A 285 -2.83 6.56 -21.61
N GLN A 286 -3.33 5.54 -22.31
CA GLN A 286 -2.64 4.95 -23.44
C GLN A 286 -3.11 5.65 -24.71
N THR A 287 -2.15 6.09 -25.53
CA THR A 287 -2.36 6.69 -26.84
C THR A 287 -1.48 5.91 -27.82
N GLU A 288 -2.09 5.07 -28.64
CA GLU A 288 -1.45 4.49 -29.80
C GLU A 288 -1.24 5.61 -30.82
N GLU A 289 0.03 5.83 -31.18
CA GLU A 289 0.40 6.81 -32.18
C GLU A 289 0.84 6.05 -33.42
N SER A 290 0.02 6.12 -34.47
CA SER A 290 0.42 5.73 -35.80
C SER A 290 1.24 6.84 -36.43
N ASP A 291 2.47 6.51 -36.83
CA ASP A 291 3.37 7.31 -37.66
C ASP A 291 3.86 8.64 -37.05
N ARG A 292 5.07 8.62 -36.45
CA ARG A 292 5.87 9.86 -36.44
C ARG A 292 6.23 10.22 -37.88
N PRO A 293 6.01 11.46 -38.33
CA PRO A 293 6.43 11.88 -39.66
C PRO A 293 7.93 11.63 -39.81
N TRP A 294 8.25 10.83 -40.82
CA TRP A 294 9.59 10.36 -41.16
C TRP A 294 10.64 11.47 -41.01
N HIS A 295 11.59 11.29 -40.09
CA HIS A 295 12.76 12.15 -40.02
C HIS A 295 13.80 11.59 -41.00
N PRO A 296 14.34 12.39 -41.95
CA PRO A 296 15.19 11.88 -43.04
C PRO A 296 16.48 11.16 -42.63
N CYS A 297 16.83 11.21 -41.35
CA CYS A 297 18.05 10.65 -40.79
C CYS A 297 17.82 9.34 -39.99
N ASP A 298 16.57 8.96 -39.72
CA ASP A 298 16.27 7.71 -39.03
C ASP A 298 16.01 6.60 -40.06
N SER A 299 17.01 5.75 -40.29
CA SER A 299 16.90 4.57 -41.17
C SER A 299 16.07 3.44 -40.57
N PHE A 300 15.23 3.74 -39.57
CA PHE A 300 14.41 2.80 -38.85
C PHE A 300 13.00 2.82 -39.47
N ALA A 301 12.47 1.65 -39.81
CA ALA A 301 11.13 1.48 -40.35
C ALA A 301 10.08 2.18 -39.47
N ALA A 302 8.95 2.61 -40.05
CA ALA A 302 7.83 3.12 -39.26
C ALA A 302 7.39 2.06 -38.25
N TYR A 303 7.66 2.31 -36.97
CA TYR A 303 7.17 1.46 -35.87
C TYR A 303 5.89 2.09 -35.36
N HIS A 304 4.82 1.29 -35.34
CA HIS A 304 3.68 1.64 -34.51
C HIS A 304 4.11 1.52 -33.06
N TYR A 305 3.85 2.56 -32.28
CA TYR A 305 4.08 2.50 -30.85
C TYR A 305 2.88 2.97 -30.06
N VAL A 306 2.76 2.41 -28.88
CA VAL A 306 1.75 2.73 -27.91
C VAL A 306 2.39 3.62 -26.85
N SER A 307 2.05 4.90 -26.82
CA SER A 307 2.37 5.84 -25.74
C SER A 307 1.55 5.49 -24.51
N VAL A 308 2.14 5.35 -23.32
CA VAL A 308 1.36 5.33 -22.07
C VAL A 308 1.85 6.38 -21.10
N ASP A 309 0.96 7.31 -20.78
CA ASP A 309 1.19 8.45 -19.90
C ASP A 309 0.55 8.19 -18.55
N TRP A 310 1.35 8.20 -17.48
CA TRP A 310 0.84 8.10 -16.11
C TRP A 310 0.49 9.50 -15.60
N ASP A 311 -0.75 9.72 -15.17
CA ASP A 311 -1.29 11.04 -14.81
C ASP A 311 -0.54 11.66 -13.61
N PHE A 312 0.18 10.85 -12.83
CA PHE A 312 0.94 11.25 -11.64
C PHE A 312 2.47 11.12 -11.80
N SER A 313 2.95 10.84 -13.02
CA SER A 313 4.38 10.63 -13.36
C SER A 313 5.32 11.68 -12.79
N GLU A 314 5.00 12.98 -12.95
CA GLU A 314 5.87 14.06 -12.48
C GLU A 314 5.99 14.11 -10.95
N LYS A 315 4.86 14.04 -10.23
CA LYS A 315 4.84 14.07 -8.76
C LYS A 315 5.63 12.89 -8.18
N TRP A 316 5.50 11.74 -8.83
CA TRP A 316 6.16 10.51 -8.43
C TRP A 316 7.66 10.52 -8.73
N SER A 317 8.04 11.02 -9.90
CA SER A 317 9.45 11.25 -10.27
C SER A 317 10.15 12.14 -9.24
N CYS A 318 9.49 13.22 -8.79
CA CYS A 318 10.01 14.10 -7.75
C CYS A 318 10.23 13.38 -6.40
N ALA A 319 9.24 12.61 -5.92
CA ALA A 319 9.38 11.84 -4.69
C ALA A 319 10.57 10.86 -4.76
N LEU A 320 10.77 10.23 -5.91
CA LEU A 320 11.82 9.25 -6.09
C LEU A 320 13.21 9.82 -6.29
N GLN A 321 13.34 11.06 -6.78
CA GLN A 321 14.62 11.77 -6.70
C GLN A 321 15.04 12.00 -5.24
N ASN A 322 14.09 12.14 -4.31
CA ASN A 322 14.40 12.22 -2.89
C ASN A 322 14.90 10.88 -2.35
N VAL A 323 14.21 9.77 -2.67
CA VAL A 323 14.65 8.41 -2.32
C VAL A 323 16.05 8.14 -2.90
N LYS A 324 16.28 8.48 -4.17
CA LYS A 324 17.58 8.35 -4.83
C LYS A 324 18.68 9.07 -4.05
N LYS A 325 18.41 10.30 -3.63
CA LYS A 325 19.35 11.12 -2.86
C LYS A 325 19.59 10.54 -1.46
N GLU A 326 18.55 9.97 -0.84
CA GLU A 326 18.63 9.38 0.50
C GLU A 326 19.44 8.08 0.51
N PHE A 327 19.34 7.27 -0.54
CA PHE A 327 19.92 5.92 -0.60
C PHE A 327 21.10 5.75 -1.59
N ASP A 328 21.56 6.84 -2.22
CA ASP A 328 22.67 6.86 -3.19
C ASP A 328 22.52 5.85 -4.36
N ILE A 329 21.32 5.78 -4.94
CA ILE A 329 20.96 4.79 -5.97
C ILE A 329 21.20 5.33 -7.38
N SER A 330 21.63 4.47 -8.32
CA SER A 330 21.82 4.86 -9.73
C SER A 330 20.50 5.08 -10.48
N SER A 331 20.47 6.03 -11.44
CA SER A 331 19.23 6.36 -12.20
C SER A 331 18.68 5.19 -13.03
N SER A 332 19.55 4.30 -13.52
CA SER A 332 19.15 3.15 -14.34
C SER A 332 18.50 2.02 -13.55
N GLU A 333 18.86 1.86 -12.26
CA GLU A 333 18.20 0.89 -11.37
C GLU A 333 16.84 1.39 -10.92
N LEU A 334 16.69 2.71 -10.73
CA LEU A 334 15.45 3.33 -10.27
C LEU A 334 14.29 3.04 -11.22
N VAL A 335 14.47 3.26 -12.53
CA VAL A 335 13.42 3.12 -13.56
C VAL A 335 12.79 1.72 -13.61
N ARG A 336 13.54 0.66 -13.31
CA ARG A 336 13.02 -0.72 -13.26
C ARG A 336 12.18 -1.03 -12.01
N LYS A 337 12.27 -0.20 -10.96
CA LYS A 337 11.75 -0.48 -9.60
C LYS A 337 10.51 0.34 -9.22
N MET A 338 9.97 1.14 -10.14
CA MET A 338 9.03 2.26 -9.91
C MET A 338 7.56 2.01 -10.33
N LEU A 339 7.13 0.74 -10.37
CA LEU A 339 6.00 0.33 -11.21
C LEU A 339 4.84 -0.17 -10.33
N PRO A 340 3.57 0.12 -10.68
CA PRO A 340 2.46 -0.65 -10.16
C PRO A 340 2.78 -2.14 -10.28
N LEU A 341 2.86 -2.83 -9.14
CA LEU A 341 3.17 -4.26 -9.14
C LEU A 341 1.92 -5.03 -9.59
N GLY A 342 2.12 -6.16 -10.28
CA GLY A 342 1.02 -6.96 -10.79
C GLY A 342 0.81 -6.84 -12.30
N LYS A 343 0.70 -7.97 -12.99
CA LYS A 343 0.37 -8.07 -14.44
C LYS A 343 -0.89 -7.31 -14.90
N ARG A 344 -1.75 -6.87 -13.98
CA ARG A 344 -2.98 -6.11 -14.26
C ARG A 344 -2.84 -4.61 -14.02
N ALA A 345 -1.79 -4.19 -13.33
CA ALA A 345 -1.45 -2.80 -13.12
C ALA A 345 -0.65 -2.33 -14.35
N TYR A 346 -1.37 -2.09 -15.44
CA TYR A 346 -0.83 -1.52 -16.67
C TYR A 346 -0.62 0.00 -16.48
N PRO A 347 0.20 0.70 -17.30
CA PRO A 347 1.24 0.12 -18.16
C PRO A 347 2.29 -0.56 -17.29
N PHE A 348 3.04 -1.48 -17.89
CA PHE A 348 4.26 -2.00 -17.30
C PHE A 348 5.23 -0.85 -17.05
N GLY A 349 5.00 -0.16 -15.96
CA GLY A 349 6.03 0.37 -15.15
C GLY A 349 7.11 1.14 -15.88
N LEU A 350 6.78 2.35 -16.25
CA LEU A 350 7.82 3.32 -16.55
C LEU A 350 7.35 4.69 -16.07
N PRO A 351 8.29 5.58 -15.73
CA PRO A 351 8.03 6.82 -15.01
C PRO A 351 7.38 7.91 -15.87
N SER A 352 7.16 7.64 -17.15
CA SER A 352 6.83 8.60 -18.18
C SER A 352 6.29 7.86 -19.39
N ARG A 353 5.65 8.61 -20.31
CA ARG A 353 5.37 8.25 -21.69
C ARG A 353 6.25 7.11 -22.20
N VAL A 354 5.68 5.92 -22.29
CA VAL A 354 6.36 4.76 -22.88
C VAL A 354 5.88 4.60 -24.29
N ASP A 355 6.77 4.61 -25.28
CA ASP A 355 6.44 4.21 -26.64
C ASP A 355 6.75 2.70 -26.76
N LEU A 356 5.74 1.83 -26.63
CA LEU A 356 5.88 0.37 -26.77
C LEU A 356 5.67 -0.03 -28.23
N PRO A 357 6.61 -0.74 -28.90
CA PRO A 357 6.37 -1.21 -30.26
C PRO A 357 5.18 -2.19 -30.29
N LEU A 358 4.29 -2.03 -31.26
CA LEU A 358 3.30 -3.07 -31.59
C LEU A 358 4.02 -4.16 -32.39
N GLU A 359 4.05 -5.38 -31.85
CA GLU A 359 4.54 -6.57 -32.56
C GLU A 359 3.59 -7.02 -33.68
#